data_AF-A0A7Y2PA03-F1
#
_entry.id   AF-A0A7Y2PA03-F1
#
_cell.length_a   1.000
_cell.length_b   1.000
_cell.length_c   1.000
_cell.angle_alpha   90.00
_cell.angle_beta   90.00
_cell.angle_gamma   90.00
#
_symmetry.space_group_name_H-M   'P 1'
#
loop_
_entity.id
_entity.type
_entity.pdbx_description
1 polymer ?
#
loop_
_entity_poly.entity_id
_entity_poly.type
_entity_poly.pdbx_seq_one_letter_code
_entity_poly.pdbx_strand_id
1 'polypeptide(L)'
;MTWETRRYHEEILSREVGAVRKGWGGKLRVALVYPNRYEAAMSNLGFLTVYARVNARADAVCERAFRPRERTGKVLHGGYKRPRPRREPAGRGLPLTTLESSRPLSDFHIVAFSLSYENDLLNVPSLLAAGGVLPFRDDRAAGKPSRIKGRPLVLAGGFAASLSPEPTGAVADAVVVGDGERAVDSILDLGSP
;
A
#
# COMPACT_ATOMS: atom_id res chain seq x y z
N MET A 1 -6.99 3.72 -15.83
CA MET A 1 -7.58 4.40 -14.66
C MET A 1 -9.04 4.66 -14.96
N THR A 2 -9.97 4.26 -14.12
CA THR A 2 -11.41 4.49 -14.32
C THR A 2 -11.83 5.79 -13.65
N TRP A 3 -12.65 6.59 -14.34
CA TRP A 3 -13.23 7.82 -13.81
C TRP A 3 -13.97 7.62 -12.48
N GLU A 4 -14.57 6.43 -12.29
CA GLU A 4 -15.31 6.05 -11.08
C GLU A 4 -14.44 6.05 -9.83
N THR A 5 -13.21 5.51 -9.90
CA THR A 5 -12.28 5.45 -8.77
C THR A 5 -11.84 6.85 -8.35
N ARG A 6 -11.55 7.72 -9.34
CA ARG A 6 -11.16 9.10 -9.06
C ARG A 6 -12.29 9.88 -8.40
N ARG A 7 -13.52 9.77 -8.91
CA ARG A 7 -14.69 10.41 -8.33
C ARG A 7 -14.94 9.95 -6.89
N TYR A 8 -14.76 8.66 -6.61
CA TYR A 8 -14.88 8.10 -5.26
C TYR A 8 -13.85 8.69 -4.29
N HIS A 9 -12.59 8.80 -4.72
CA HIS A 9 -11.53 9.44 -3.93
C HIS A 9 -11.81 10.93 -3.67
N GLU A 10 -12.28 11.65 -4.69
CA GLU A 10 -12.67 13.05 -4.56
C GLU A 10 -13.84 13.24 -3.58
N GLU A 11 -14.83 12.34 -3.59
CA GLU A 11 -15.94 12.36 -2.63
C GLU A 11 -15.44 12.20 -1.18
N ILE A 12 -14.57 11.23 -0.90
CA ILE A 12 -13.99 11.04 0.44
C ILE A 12 -13.23 12.29 0.86
N LEU A 13 -12.31 12.77 0.02
CA LEU A 13 -11.44 13.89 0.34
C LEU A 13 -12.20 15.21 0.51
N SER A 14 -13.34 15.38 -0.16
CA SER A 14 -14.21 16.56 0.03
C SER A 14 -14.84 16.65 1.43
N ARG A 15 -14.92 15.52 2.15
CA ARG A 15 -15.51 15.43 3.49
C ARG A 15 -14.46 15.21 4.59
N GLU A 16 -13.23 14.87 4.21
CA GLU A 16 -12.14 14.60 5.13
C GLU A 16 -11.41 15.90 5.51
N VAL A 17 -11.01 16.00 6.78
CA VAL A 17 -10.12 17.07 7.28
C VAL A 17 -8.76 16.46 7.58
N GLY A 18 -7.68 17.16 7.22
CA GLY A 18 -6.30 16.74 7.52
C GLY A 18 -5.61 15.93 6.42
N ALA A 19 -6.25 15.72 5.27
CA ALA A 19 -5.60 15.13 4.10
C ALA A 19 -4.47 16.04 3.58
N VAL A 20 -3.27 15.49 3.43
CA VAL A 20 -2.09 16.21 2.94
C VAL A 20 -1.86 15.84 1.47
N ARG A 21 -1.73 16.87 0.60
CA ARG A 21 -1.32 16.69 -0.80
C ARG A 21 -0.01 17.43 -1.05
N LYS A 22 1.02 16.70 -1.48
CA LYS A 22 2.33 17.25 -1.85
C LYS A 22 2.68 16.91 -3.30
N GLY A 23 3.40 17.81 -3.95
CA GLY A 23 4.02 17.52 -5.24
C GLY A 23 5.14 16.47 -5.09
N TRP A 24 5.15 15.47 -5.97
CA TRP A 24 6.08 14.33 -5.91
C TRP A 24 7.53 14.67 -6.28
N GLY A 25 7.78 15.79 -6.96
CA GLY A 25 9.10 16.12 -7.53
C GLY A 25 10.24 16.01 -6.51
N GLY A 26 11.18 15.10 -6.77
CA GLY A 26 12.38 14.85 -5.97
C GLY A 26 12.15 14.16 -4.62
N LYS A 27 10.91 13.78 -4.27
CA LYS A 27 10.57 13.24 -2.95
C LYS A 27 10.56 11.72 -2.91
N LEU A 28 10.83 11.17 -1.74
CA LEU A 28 10.58 9.77 -1.41
C LEU A 28 9.06 9.54 -1.37
N ARG A 29 8.56 8.64 -2.23
CA ARG A 29 7.14 8.35 -2.42
C ARG A 29 6.76 7.13 -1.60
N VAL A 30 5.92 7.34 -0.59
CA VAL A 30 5.42 6.29 0.30
C VAL A 30 3.92 6.11 0.10
N ALA A 31 3.49 4.89 -0.21
CA ALA A 31 2.10 4.49 -0.13
C ALA A 31 1.86 3.79 1.20
N LEU A 32 1.13 4.44 2.11
CA LEU A 32 0.73 3.87 3.39
C LEU A 32 -0.63 3.16 3.22
N VAL A 33 -0.62 1.84 3.27
CA VAL A 33 -1.77 1.01 2.98
C VAL A 33 -2.39 0.50 4.28
N TYR A 34 -3.67 0.80 4.49
CA TYR A 34 -4.47 0.12 5.49
C TYR A 34 -5.28 -0.97 4.77
N PRO A 35 -5.00 -2.26 5.01
CA PRO A 35 -5.59 -3.38 4.25
C PRO A 35 -7.03 -3.69 4.67
N ASN A 36 -7.79 -2.67 5.03
CA ASN A 36 -9.18 -2.74 5.46
C ASN A 36 -9.94 -1.51 4.94
N ARG A 37 -11.17 -1.33 5.43
CA ARG A 37 -12.03 -0.20 5.07
C ARG A 37 -11.41 1.13 5.52
N TYR A 38 -11.66 2.19 4.76
CA TYR A 38 -11.24 3.55 5.07
C TYR A 38 -11.64 3.98 6.49
N GLU A 39 -12.87 3.67 6.92
CA GLU A 39 -13.34 4.10 8.25
C GLU A 39 -12.52 3.49 9.39
N ALA A 40 -12.10 2.22 9.26
CA ALA A 40 -11.26 1.57 10.25
C ALA A 40 -9.87 2.20 10.32
N ALA A 41 -9.32 2.61 9.17
CA ALA A 41 -8.04 3.29 9.10
C ALA A 41 -8.08 4.68 9.74
N MET A 42 -9.16 5.42 9.52
CA MET A 42 -9.35 6.76 10.10
C MET A 42 -9.65 6.73 11.60
N SER A 43 -10.02 5.56 12.15
CA SER A 43 -10.11 5.32 13.59
C SER A 43 -8.84 4.74 14.20
N ASN A 44 -7.75 4.62 13.42
CA ASN A 44 -6.49 4.07 13.88
C ASN A 44 -5.45 5.17 14.09
N LEU A 45 -5.16 5.49 15.35
CA LEU A 45 -4.22 6.56 15.69
C LEU A 45 -2.81 6.28 15.16
N GLY A 46 -2.27 5.06 15.32
CA GLY A 46 -0.92 4.74 14.84
C GLY A 46 -0.77 4.88 13.32
N PHE A 47 -1.79 4.49 12.55
CA PHE A 47 -1.83 4.74 11.11
C PHE A 47 -1.79 6.23 10.77
N LEU A 48 -2.61 7.03 11.45
CA LEU A 48 -2.64 8.48 11.26
C LEU A 48 -1.34 9.17 11.72
N THR A 49 -0.72 8.69 12.80
CA THR A 49 0.57 9.19 13.28
C THR A 49 1.67 8.94 12.25
N VAL A 50 1.78 7.73 11.70
CA VAL A 50 2.75 7.42 10.65
C VAL A 50 2.49 8.28 9.41
N TYR A 51 1.23 8.41 8.98
CA TYR A 51 0.86 9.28 7.85
C TYR A 51 1.31 10.73 8.07
N ALA A 52 1.01 11.29 9.24
CA ALA A 52 1.39 12.65 9.61
C ALA A 52 2.91 12.80 9.71
N ARG A 53 3.62 11.82 10.29
CA ARG A 53 5.07 11.86 10.46
C ARG A 53 5.82 11.85 9.14
N VAL A 54 5.47 10.94 8.22
CA VAL A 54 6.06 10.93 6.87
C VAL A 54 5.76 12.25 6.15
N ASN A 55 4.53 12.75 6.26
CA ASN A 55 4.15 14.01 5.65
C ASN A 55 4.65 15.27 6.40
N ALA A 56 5.28 15.15 7.55
CA ALA A 56 5.98 16.27 8.18
C ALA A 56 7.33 16.54 7.50
N ARG A 57 7.93 15.53 6.85
CA ARG A 57 9.22 15.67 6.17
C ARG A 57 9.11 16.43 4.84
N ALA A 58 10.07 17.28 4.55
CA ALA A 58 10.09 18.04 3.28
C ALA A 58 10.48 17.17 2.07
N ASP A 59 11.27 16.12 2.30
CA ASP A 59 11.84 15.21 1.31
C ASP A 59 10.96 13.98 1.03
N ALA A 60 9.80 13.85 1.70
CA ALA A 60 8.89 12.72 1.52
C ALA A 60 7.45 13.15 1.23
N VAL A 61 6.73 12.29 0.50
CA VAL A 61 5.28 12.35 0.28
C VAL A 61 4.66 11.02 0.66
N CYS A 62 3.67 11.07 1.53
CA CYS A 62 2.88 9.90 1.91
C CYS A 62 1.47 10.03 1.37
N GLU A 63 1.03 9.01 0.65
CA GLU A 63 -0.35 8.85 0.19
C GLU A 63 -0.94 7.56 0.76
N ARG A 64 -2.25 7.51 0.95
CA ARG A 64 -2.93 6.41 1.61
C ARG A 64 -3.65 5.54 0.59
N ALA A 65 -3.70 4.24 0.83
CA ALA A 65 -4.54 3.32 0.06
C ALA A 65 -5.33 2.41 1.00
N PHE A 66 -6.53 2.02 0.56
CA PHE A 66 -7.48 1.26 1.36
C PHE A 66 -8.09 0.14 0.54
N ARG A 67 -8.65 -0.88 1.22
CA ARG A 67 -9.42 -1.89 0.53
C ARG A 67 -10.71 -1.27 -0.05
N PRO A 68 -10.98 -1.39 -1.36
CA PRO A 68 -12.20 -0.84 -1.95
C PRO A 68 -13.46 -1.47 -1.34
N ARG A 69 -14.49 -0.67 -1.10
CA ARG A 69 -15.82 -1.17 -0.74
C ARG A 69 -16.48 -1.83 -1.95
N GLU A 70 -17.28 -2.86 -1.71
CA GLU A 70 -18.07 -3.61 -2.71
C GLU A 70 -18.97 -2.72 -3.60
N ARG A 71 -19.31 -1.52 -3.11
CA ARG A 71 -20.13 -0.51 -3.82
C ARG A 71 -19.57 -0.07 -5.18
N THR A 72 -18.30 -0.33 -5.48
CA THR A 72 -17.71 -0.13 -6.82
C THR A 72 -18.14 -1.18 -7.85
N GLY A 73 -19.02 -2.12 -7.51
CA GLY A 73 -19.60 -3.13 -8.42
C GLY A 73 -18.61 -4.17 -8.96
N LYS A 74 -17.32 -3.92 -8.75
CA LYS A 74 -16.19 -4.78 -9.08
C LYS A 74 -15.41 -4.95 -7.78
N VAL A 75 -15.67 -6.04 -7.07
CA VAL A 75 -14.70 -6.59 -6.11
C VAL A 75 -13.35 -6.69 -6.82
N LEU A 76 -12.22 -6.70 -6.11
CA LEU A 76 -10.92 -7.09 -6.66
C LEU A 76 -11.06 -8.49 -7.30
N HIS A 77 -11.55 -8.57 -8.54
CA HIS A 77 -11.80 -9.79 -9.28
C HIS A 77 -10.46 -10.20 -9.88
N GLY A 78 -9.75 -11.02 -9.11
CA GLY A 78 -8.40 -11.43 -9.45
C GLY A 78 -7.74 -11.98 -8.20
N GLY A 79 -8.22 -13.11 -7.70
CA GLY A 79 -7.41 -13.89 -6.78
C GLY A 79 -6.04 -14.09 -7.42
N TYR A 80 -4.97 -13.74 -6.70
CA TYR A 80 -3.62 -13.92 -7.22
C TYR A 80 -3.42 -15.40 -7.52
N LYS A 81 -3.38 -15.75 -8.80
CA LYS A 81 -2.92 -17.05 -9.26
C LYS A 81 -1.42 -16.90 -9.49
N ARG A 82 -0.60 -17.63 -8.72
CA ARG A 82 0.85 -17.71 -8.95
C ARG A 82 1.12 -17.83 -10.45
N PRO A 83 2.05 -17.04 -11.02
CA PRO A 83 2.30 -17.07 -12.45
C PRO A 83 2.77 -18.47 -12.86
N ARG A 84 1.87 -19.24 -13.50
CA ARG A 84 2.26 -20.45 -14.25
C ARG A 84 2.91 -19.99 -15.56
N PRO A 85 3.87 -20.74 -16.14
CA PRO A 85 4.69 -20.26 -17.26
C PRO A 85 3.97 -19.87 -18.56
N ARG A 86 2.63 -19.97 -18.69
CA ARG A 86 1.98 -19.86 -20.01
C ARG A 86 0.47 -19.61 -20.04
N ARG A 87 -0.09 -18.58 -19.37
CA ARG A 87 -1.45 -18.09 -19.72
C ARG A 87 -1.60 -16.57 -19.56
N GLU A 88 -2.28 -15.99 -20.55
CA GLU A 88 -2.72 -14.59 -20.69
C GLU A 88 -3.60 -14.09 -19.53
N PRO A 89 -3.74 -12.76 -19.36
CA PRO A 89 -4.14 -12.15 -18.10
C PRO A 89 -5.60 -12.42 -17.76
N ALA A 90 -5.83 -13.00 -16.57
CA ALA A 90 -7.14 -13.07 -15.96
C ALA A 90 -7.74 -11.66 -15.79
N GLY A 91 -9.07 -11.57 -15.97
CA GLY A 91 -9.87 -10.35 -16.14
C GLY A 91 -9.41 -9.12 -15.33
N ARG A 92 -9.39 -7.96 -15.99
CA ARG A 92 -9.00 -6.68 -15.38
C ARG A 92 -10.01 -6.25 -14.31
N GLY A 93 -9.74 -6.63 -13.05
CA GLY A 93 -10.23 -5.89 -11.88
C GLY A 93 -9.77 -4.42 -11.93
N LEU A 94 -10.46 -3.55 -11.20
CA LEU A 94 -10.06 -2.15 -11.10
C LEU A 94 -8.70 -2.05 -10.39
N PRO A 95 -7.75 -1.24 -10.90
CA PRO A 95 -6.47 -1.07 -10.24
C PRO A 95 -6.68 -0.36 -8.89
N LEU A 96 -6.06 -0.90 -7.83
CA LEU A 96 -5.99 -0.23 -6.55
C LEU A 96 -5.11 1.02 -6.70
N THR A 97 -5.59 2.15 -6.23
CA THR A 97 -4.88 3.43 -6.29
C THR A 97 -4.96 4.18 -4.98
N THR A 98 -4.04 5.11 -4.77
CA THR A 98 -4.00 5.96 -3.58
C THR A 98 -5.11 7.00 -3.56
N LEU A 99 -5.54 7.40 -2.37
CA LEU A 99 -6.64 8.32 -2.15
C LEU A 99 -6.30 9.74 -2.66
N GLU A 100 -5.10 10.23 -2.38
CA GLU A 100 -4.70 11.62 -2.61
C GLU A 100 -4.55 11.97 -4.09
N SER A 101 -3.93 11.07 -4.88
CA SER A 101 -3.61 11.33 -6.29
C SER A 101 -4.14 10.28 -7.26
N SER A 102 -4.79 9.21 -6.77
CA SER A 102 -5.28 8.10 -7.59
C SER A 102 -4.17 7.42 -8.40
N ARG A 103 -2.98 7.26 -7.80
CA ARG A 103 -1.84 6.56 -8.42
C ARG A 103 -1.76 5.11 -7.98
N PRO A 104 -1.32 4.19 -8.86
CA PRO A 104 -1.14 2.79 -8.51
C PRO A 104 0.01 2.61 -7.50
N LEU A 105 -0.01 1.53 -6.73
CA LEU A 105 1.05 1.24 -5.76
C LEU A 105 2.43 1.05 -6.41
N SER A 106 2.47 0.59 -7.66
CA SER A 106 3.71 0.43 -8.44
C SER A 106 4.40 1.76 -8.82
N ASP A 107 3.75 2.90 -8.63
CA ASP A 107 4.34 4.22 -8.86
C ASP A 107 5.14 4.73 -7.63
N PHE A 108 5.11 4.04 -6.50
CA PHE A 108 5.76 4.44 -5.25
C PHE A 108 7.13 3.80 -5.07
N HIS A 109 7.97 4.39 -4.23
CA HIS A 109 9.25 3.80 -3.81
C HIS A 109 9.04 2.78 -2.69
N ILE A 110 8.11 3.08 -1.78
CA ILE A 110 7.80 2.26 -0.61
C ILE A 110 6.28 2.03 -0.58
N VAL A 111 5.87 0.79 -0.34
CA VAL A 111 4.49 0.41 -0.01
C VAL A 111 4.50 -0.15 1.41
N ALA A 112 4.01 0.64 2.37
CA ALA A 112 4.03 0.29 3.79
C ALA A 112 2.63 -0.13 4.25
N PHE A 113 2.47 -1.37 4.69
CA PHE A 113 1.22 -1.88 5.26
C PHE A 113 1.16 -1.66 6.76
N SER A 114 0.05 -1.09 7.25
CA SER A 114 -0.28 -1.05 8.67
C SER A 114 -1.27 -2.17 9.00
N LEU A 115 -0.79 -3.25 9.61
CA LEU A 115 -1.57 -4.43 9.98
C LEU A 115 -2.03 -4.30 11.44
N SER A 116 -3.30 -3.96 11.62
CA SER A 116 -3.85 -3.74 12.96
C SER A 116 -4.43 -5.03 13.55
N TYR A 117 -4.97 -5.89 12.69
CA TYR A 117 -5.56 -7.16 13.07
C TYR A 117 -4.97 -8.30 12.24
N GLU A 118 -4.99 -9.54 12.75
CA GLU A 118 -4.42 -10.68 12.03
C GLU A 118 -5.11 -10.94 10.69
N ASN A 119 -6.42 -10.72 10.61
CA ASN A 119 -7.21 -10.90 9.39
C ASN A 119 -6.88 -9.87 8.29
N ASP A 120 -6.23 -8.76 8.63
CA ASP A 120 -5.75 -7.78 7.65
C ASP A 120 -4.71 -8.40 6.70
N LEU A 121 -3.91 -9.35 7.20
CA LEU A 121 -2.87 -10.03 6.41
C LEU A 121 -3.45 -10.75 5.18
N LEU A 122 -4.66 -11.31 5.31
CA LEU A 122 -5.33 -12.02 4.22
C LEU A 122 -5.63 -11.12 3.01
N ASN A 123 -5.77 -9.81 3.23
CA ASN A 123 -6.07 -8.84 2.18
C ASN A 123 -4.80 -8.39 1.44
N VAL A 124 -3.63 -8.44 2.09
CA VAL A 124 -2.37 -7.87 1.58
C VAL A 124 -2.01 -8.38 0.17
N PRO A 125 -2.03 -9.71 -0.12
CA PRO A 125 -1.66 -10.20 -1.45
C PRO A 125 -2.55 -9.65 -2.56
N SER A 126 -3.86 -9.56 -2.30
CA SER A 126 -4.83 -9.06 -3.28
C SER A 126 -4.66 -7.57 -3.57
N LEU A 127 -4.31 -6.78 -2.55
CA LEU A 127 -4.09 -5.34 -2.67
C LEU A 127 -2.80 -5.04 -3.44
N LEU A 128 -1.72 -5.78 -3.16
CA LEU A 128 -0.48 -5.68 -3.93
C LEU A 128 -0.73 -5.98 -5.41
N ALA A 129 -1.38 -7.10 -5.72
CA ALA A 129 -1.70 -7.48 -7.10
C ALA A 129 -2.52 -6.39 -7.80
N ALA A 130 -3.56 -5.88 -7.13
CA ALA A 130 -4.42 -4.83 -7.67
C ALA A 130 -3.66 -3.49 -7.86
N GLY A 131 -2.67 -3.22 -7.03
CA GLY A 131 -1.80 -2.05 -7.10
C GLY A 131 -0.64 -2.18 -8.11
N GLY A 132 -0.55 -3.31 -8.83
CA GLY A 132 0.51 -3.57 -9.80
C GLY A 132 1.84 -4.02 -9.20
N VAL A 133 1.82 -4.53 -7.97
CA VAL A 133 2.99 -5.04 -7.24
C VAL A 133 2.88 -6.56 -7.08
N LEU A 134 3.99 -7.29 -7.25
CA LEU A 134 3.96 -8.75 -7.05
C LEU A 134 3.63 -9.07 -5.57
N PRO A 135 2.64 -9.92 -5.28
CA PRO A 135 2.14 -10.13 -3.92
C PRO A 135 3.11 -10.76 -2.93
N PHE A 136 3.88 -11.75 -3.37
CA PHE A 136 4.77 -12.49 -2.49
C PHE A 136 6.20 -11.98 -2.61
N ARG A 137 6.90 -11.98 -1.48
CA ARG A 137 8.30 -11.51 -1.39
C ARG A 137 9.21 -12.27 -2.35
N ASP A 138 9.10 -13.60 -2.38
CA ASP A 138 9.98 -14.43 -3.20
C ASP A 138 9.75 -14.18 -4.70
N ASP A 139 8.50 -13.90 -5.12
CA ASP A 139 8.18 -13.55 -6.50
C ASP A 139 8.77 -12.17 -6.87
N ARG A 140 8.76 -11.21 -5.93
CA ARG A 140 9.46 -9.92 -6.10
C ARG A 140 10.96 -10.12 -6.21
N ALA A 141 11.57 -10.88 -5.30
CA ALA A 141 12.99 -11.16 -5.29
C ALA A 141 13.46 -11.84 -6.59
N ALA A 142 12.71 -12.84 -7.07
CA ALA A 142 13.01 -13.59 -8.29
C ALA A 142 12.70 -12.83 -9.60
N GLY A 143 11.92 -11.74 -9.54
CA GLY A 143 11.47 -11.01 -10.73
C GLY A 143 12.63 -10.45 -11.57
N LYS A 144 12.58 -10.64 -12.90
CA LYS A 144 13.54 -9.99 -13.83
C LYS A 144 13.29 -8.46 -13.86
N PRO A 145 14.34 -7.62 -13.80
CA PRO A 145 14.21 -6.14 -13.78
C PRO A 145 13.36 -5.56 -14.92
N SER A 146 13.32 -6.22 -16.08
CA SER A 146 12.64 -5.73 -17.28
C SER A 146 11.11 -5.82 -17.28
N ARG A 147 10.47 -6.48 -16.29
CA ARG A 147 9.00 -6.70 -16.29
C ARG A 147 8.23 -5.94 -15.20
N ILE A 148 8.90 -5.25 -14.28
CA ILE A 148 8.25 -4.61 -13.13
C ILE A 148 8.72 -3.16 -13.06
N LYS A 149 7.84 -2.23 -13.45
CA LYS A 149 8.11 -0.80 -13.28
C LYS A 149 8.06 -0.46 -11.79
N GLY A 150 9.07 0.25 -11.29
CA GLY A 150 9.06 0.89 -9.97
C GLY A 150 9.35 0.03 -8.74
N ARG A 151 9.40 -1.32 -8.86
CA ARG A 151 9.69 -2.32 -7.79
C ARG A 151 9.71 -1.73 -6.36
N PRO A 152 8.54 -1.34 -5.81
CA PRO A 152 8.52 -0.73 -4.50
C PRO A 152 9.01 -1.71 -3.44
N LEU A 153 9.70 -1.18 -2.43
CA LEU A 153 9.96 -1.92 -1.21
C LEU A 153 8.65 -2.08 -0.44
N VAL A 154 8.24 -3.32 -0.19
CA VAL A 154 7.04 -3.63 0.59
C VAL A 154 7.42 -3.77 2.06
N LEU A 155 6.97 -2.83 2.87
CA LEU A 155 7.13 -2.86 4.33
C LEU A 155 5.81 -3.28 4.98
N ALA A 156 5.89 -3.91 6.14
CA ALA A 156 4.72 -4.14 6.98
C ALA A 156 5.05 -3.82 8.44
N GLY A 157 4.09 -3.24 9.15
CA GLY A 157 4.18 -2.96 10.57
C GLY A 157 2.80 -2.97 11.21
N GLY A 158 2.70 -2.45 12.43
CA GLY A 158 1.48 -2.49 13.22
C GLY A 158 1.44 -3.67 14.18
N PHE A 159 0.39 -3.70 15.01
CA PHE A 159 0.27 -4.64 16.12
C PHE A 159 0.30 -6.10 15.65
N ALA A 160 -0.47 -6.45 14.62
CA ALA A 160 -0.55 -7.81 14.12
C ALA A 160 0.78 -8.28 13.48
N ALA A 161 1.46 -7.40 12.74
CA ALA A 161 2.76 -7.70 12.16
C ALA A 161 3.84 -7.90 13.24
N SER A 162 3.76 -7.16 14.34
CA SER A 162 4.70 -7.26 15.46
C SER A 162 4.49 -8.51 16.29
N LEU A 163 3.24 -8.95 16.48
CA LEU A 163 2.91 -10.17 17.24
C LEU A 163 3.36 -11.44 16.50
N SER A 164 3.16 -11.48 15.18
CA SER A 164 3.48 -12.64 14.34
C SER A 164 4.13 -12.17 13.03
N PRO A 165 5.45 -11.92 13.04
CA PRO A 165 6.15 -11.39 11.87
C PRO A 165 6.38 -12.45 10.78
N GLU A 166 6.44 -13.73 11.12
CA GLU A 166 6.76 -14.81 10.17
C GLU A 166 5.75 -14.92 9.01
N PRO A 167 4.41 -14.95 9.27
CA PRO A 167 3.43 -14.95 8.19
C PRO A 167 3.48 -13.68 7.33
N THR A 168 3.79 -12.54 7.95
CA THR A 168 3.93 -11.25 7.27
C THR A 168 5.17 -11.25 6.36
N GLY A 169 6.23 -11.94 6.75
CA GLY A 169 7.46 -12.10 5.95
C GLY A 169 7.26 -12.85 4.62
N ALA A 170 6.17 -13.61 4.47
CA ALA A 170 5.83 -14.22 3.17
C ALA A 170 5.44 -13.18 2.10
N VAL A 171 4.93 -12.02 2.54
CA VAL A 171 4.39 -10.97 1.66
C VAL A 171 5.18 -9.67 1.70
N ALA A 172 5.84 -9.32 2.81
CA ALA A 172 6.62 -8.10 2.98
C ALA A 172 8.12 -8.35 2.79
N ASP A 173 8.84 -7.36 2.25
CA ASP A 173 10.30 -7.41 2.12
C ASP A 173 10.99 -7.17 3.48
N ALA A 174 10.39 -6.36 4.35
CA ALA A 174 10.79 -6.21 5.74
C ALA A 174 9.58 -5.97 6.65
N VAL A 175 9.71 -6.40 7.91
CA VAL A 175 8.68 -6.24 8.95
C VAL A 175 9.24 -5.36 10.06
N VAL A 176 8.53 -4.28 10.37
CA VAL A 176 8.82 -3.39 11.50
C VAL A 176 8.12 -3.92 12.73
N VAL A 177 8.91 -4.44 13.68
CA VAL A 177 8.42 -5.00 14.93
C VAL A 177 8.53 -3.94 16.03
N GLY A 178 7.43 -3.69 16.74
CA GLY A 178 7.37 -2.73 17.84
C GLY A 178 6.85 -1.36 17.40
N ASP A 179 7.47 -0.30 17.88
CA ASP A 179 7.02 1.08 17.67
C ASP A 179 7.38 1.57 16.26
N GLY A 180 6.43 1.43 15.35
CA GLY A 180 6.55 1.90 13.98
C GLY A 180 6.72 3.42 13.87
N GLU A 181 6.19 4.21 14.83
CA GLU A 181 6.26 5.67 14.79
C GLU A 181 7.69 6.17 14.94
N ARG A 182 8.48 5.50 15.79
CA ARG A 182 9.92 5.77 15.97
C ARG A 182 10.75 5.26 14.80
N ALA A 183 10.34 4.17 14.18
CA ALA A 183 11.06 3.57 13.06
C ALA A 183 10.95 4.37 11.76
N VAL A 184 9.88 5.18 11.58
CA VAL A 184 9.62 5.92 10.32
C VAL A 184 10.85 6.70 9.87
N ASP A 185 11.40 7.56 10.71
CA ASP A 185 12.49 8.45 10.28
C ASP A 185 13.74 7.66 9.92
N SER A 186 14.11 6.66 10.73
CA SER A 186 15.26 5.79 10.47
C SER A 186 15.13 5.01 9.16
N ILE A 187 13.92 4.58 8.80
CA ILE A 187 13.67 3.87 7.54
C ILE A 187 13.76 4.83 6.36
N LEU A 188 13.17 6.03 6.46
CA LEU A 188 13.16 6.99 5.36
C LEU A 188 14.54 7.61 5.10
N ASP A 189 15.39 7.70 6.12
CA ASP A 189 16.77 8.18 6.01
C ASP A 189 17.66 7.24 5.18
N LEU A 190 17.24 5.98 4.96
CA LEU A 190 17.90 5.07 4.01
C LEU A 190 17.72 5.48 2.55
N GLY A 191 16.75 6.37 2.25
CA GLY A 191 16.48 6.88 0.91
C GLY A 191 15.60 5.95 0.06
N SER A 192 15.59 6.19 -1.25
CA SER A 192 14.86 5.35 -2.20
C SER A 192 15.61 4.04 -2.48
N PRO A 193 14.92 2.89 -2.54
CA PRO A 193 15.51 1.60 -2.92
C PRO A 193 15.94 1.54 -4.40
#